data_AF-A0A1S8BIV0-F1
#
_entry.id   AF-A0A1S8BIV0-F1
#
_cell.length_a   1.000
_cell.length_b   1.000
_cell.length_c   1.000
_cell.angle_alpha   90.00
_cell.angle_beta   90.00
_cell.angle_gamma   90.00
#
_symmetry.space_group_name_H-M   'P 1'
#
loop_
_entity.id
_entity.type
_entity.pdbx_description
1 polymer ?
#
loop_
_entity_poly.entity_id
_entity_poly.type
_entity_poly.pdbx_seq_one_letter_code
_entity_poly.pdbx_strand_id
1 'polypeptide(L)'
;AELKRKRAFRKFSYRGIDLDQLLDLSSEQLRDVVHARARRRFNRGLKRKPMGLIKKLRKAKQEARPNEKPDLVKTHLRDMIVVPEMIGSVIGIYSGKEFNQVEIKPEMVGHYLAEFSISYKPVKHGRPGIGATHSSRFIPLK
;
A
#
# COMPACT_ATOMS: atom_id res chain seq x y z
N ALA A 1 10.65 -37.18 -15.27
CA ALA A 1 10.58 -35.86 -14.64
C ALA A 1 9.15 -35.64 -14.14
N GLU A 2 8.95 -35.60 -12.83
CA GLU A 2 7.63 -35.44 -12.21
C GLU A 2 7.02 -34.09 -12.65
N LEU A 3 5.83 -34.14 -13.26
CA LEU A 3 5.09 -32.97 -13.71
C LEU A 3 4.80 -32.07 -12.50
N LYS A 4 5.50 -30.93 -12.39
CA LYS A 4 5.21 -29.88 -11.40
C LYS A 4 3.70 -29.62 -11.39
N ARG A 5 3.02 -29.88 -10.26
CA ARG A 5 1.62 -29.50 -10.04
C ARG A 5 1.41 -28.06 -10.49
N LYS A 6 0.50 -27.83 -11.46
CA LYS A 6 0.09 -26.48 -11.86
C LYS A 6 -0.39 -25.75 -10.61
N ARG A 7 0.17 -24.56 -10.33
CA ARG A 7 -0.25 -23.74 -9.19
C ARG A 7 -1.75 -23.47 -9.33
N ALA A 8 -2.54 -24.00 -8.40
CA ALA A 8 -3.95 -23.64 -8.32
C ALA A 8 -4.06 -22.16 -7.98
N PHE A 9 -4.93 -21.44 -8.70
CA PHE A 9 -5.24 -20.05 -8.40
C PHE A 9 -5.89 -20.00 -7.01
N ARG A 10 -5.16 -19.51 -6.00
CA ARG A 10 -5.71 -19.30 -4.66
C ARG A 10 -6.62 -18.09 -4.72
N LYS A 11 -7.92 -18.29 -4.48
CA LYS A 11 -8.83 -17.20 -4.16
C LYS A 11 -8.33 -16.52 -2.89
N PHE A 12 -8.26 -15.19 -2.92
CA PHE A 12 -7.89 -14.43 -1.75
C PHE A 12 -9.07 -14.40 -0.78
N SER A 13 -8.79 -14.77 0.48
CA SER A 13 -9.73 -14.66 1.58
C SER A 13 -9.08 -13.87 2.72
N TYR A 14 -9.74 -12.84 3.22
CA TYR A 14 -9.28 -12.07 4.37
C TYR A 14 -9.98 -12.57 5.63
N ARG A 15 -9.24 -13.23 6.52
CA ARG A 15 -9.78 -13.78 7.79
C ARG A 15 -11.04 -14.64 7.62
N GLY A 16 -11.07 -15.44 6.55
CA GLY A 16 -12.19 -16.33 6.22
C GLY A 16 -13.32 -15.69 5.41
N ILE A 17 -13.19 -14.42 5.05
CA ILE A 17 -14.14 -13.71 4.18
C ILE A 17 -13.57 -13.66 2.76
N ASP A 18 -14.35 -14.10 1.79
CA ASP A 18 -13.96 -14.07 0.38
C ASP A 18 -13.91 -12.65 -0.18
N LEU A 19 -13.20 -12.45 -1.29
CA LEU A 19 -13.03 -11.13 -1.91
C LEU A 19 -14.36 -10.44 -2.25
N ASP A 20 -15.33 -11.17 -2.81
CA ASP A 20 -16.60 -10.60 -3.22
C ASP A 20 -17.38 -10.08 -2.00
N GLN A 21 -17.44 -10.90 -0.95
CA GLN A 21 -18.02 -10.51 0.35
C GLN A 21 -17.25 -9.35 1.01
N LEU A 22 -15.93 -9.29 0.82
CA LEU A 22 -15.08 -8.24 1.37
C LEU A 22 -15.37 -6.87 0.74
N LEU A 23 -15.76 -6.84 -0.54
CA LEU A 23 -16.13 -5.60 -1.24
C LEU A 23 -17.50 -5.07 -0.80
N ASP A 24 -18.41 -5.95 -0.42
CA ASP A 24 -19.76 -5.60 0.05
C ASP A 24 -19.80 -5.26 1.55
N LEU A 25 -18.72 -5.52 2.29
CA LEU A 25 -18.64 -5.25 3.73
C LEU A 25 -18.75 -3.75 4.04
N SER A 26 -19.59 -3.41 5.01
CA SER A 26 -19.67 -2.05 5.52
C SER A 26 -18.41 -1.69 6.33
N SER A 27 -18.15 -0.38 6.48
CA SER A 27 -17.02 0.12 7.29
C SER A 27 -17.12 -0.32 8.77
N GLU A 28 -18.34 -0.52 9.27
CA GLU A 28 -18.59 -0.95 10.65
C GLU A 28 -18.32 -2.45 10.83
N GLN A 29 -18.72 -3.28 9.86
CA GLN A 29 -18.44 -4.71 9.91
C GLN A 29 -16.94 -4.98 9.73
N LEU A 30 -16.26 -4.20 8.88
CA LEU A 30 -14.81 -4.30 8.68
C LEU A 30 -14.02 -4.03 9.98
N ARG A 31 -14.49 -3.09 10.82
CA ARG A 31 -13.87 -2.73 12.10
C ARG A 31 -13.70 -3.95 13.02
N ASP A 32 -14.65 -4.87 13.03
CA ASP A 32 -14.60 -6.05 13.90
C ASP A 32 -13.67 -7.12 13.34
N VAL A 33 -13.54 -7.18 12.02
CA VAL A 33 -12.67 -8.14 11.34
C VAL A 33 -11.20 -7.71 11.40
N VAL A 34 -10.85 -6.43 11.36
CA VAL A 34 -9.45 -5.97 11.32
C VAL A 34 -8.69 -6.11 12.66
N HIS A 35 -7.37 -5.91 12.61
CA HIS A 35 -6.52 -5.94 13.80
C HIS A 35 -6.80 -4.79 14.78
N ALA A 36 -6.39 -4.94 16.05
CA ALA A 36 -6.75 -4.03 17.14
C ALA A 36 -6.40 -2.55 16.89
N ARG A 37 -5.25 -2.28 16.27
CA ARG A 37 -4.81 -0.90 15.93
C ARG A 37 -5.71 -0.28 14.85
N ALA A 38 -6.04 -1.02 13.80
CA ALA A 38 -6.98 -0.56 12.78
C ALA A 38 -8.38 -0.35 13.36
N ARG A 39 -8.87 -1.30 14.18
CA ARG A 39 -10.14 -1.17 14.92
C ARG A 39 -10.18 0.11 15.74
N ARG A 40 -9.16 0.37 16.57
CA ARG A 40 -9.06 1.60 17.37
C ARG A 40 -9.13 2.87 16.52
N ARG A 41 -8.55 2.85 15.30
CA ARG A 41 -8.60 3.99 14.37
C ARG A 41 -10.01 4.21 13.84
N PHE A 42 -10.74 3.15 13.47
CA PHE A 42 -12.14 3.23 13.05
C PHE A 42 -13.04 3.72 14.20
N ASN A 43 -12.85 3.23 15.44
CA ASN A 43 -13.62 3.66 16.61
C ASN A 43 -13.47 5.16 16.89
N ARG A 44 -12.27 5.70 16.65
CA ARG A 44 -11.97 7.13 16.80
C ARG A 44 -12.49 7.98 15.65
N GLY A 45 -13.04 7.35 14.61
CA GLY A 45 -13.57 8.00 13.43
C GLY A 45 -12.52 8.38 12.38
N LEU A 46 -12.92 8.24 11.12
CA LEU A 46 -12.20 8.80 9.98
C LEU A 46 -12.58 10.27 9.81
N LYS A 47 -11.59 11.17 9.95
CA LYS A 47 -11.79 12.61 9.79
C LYS A 47 -12.07 12.99 8.31
N ARG A 48 -12.39 14.25 8.06
CA ARG A 48 -12.64 14.82 6.71
C ARG A 48 -11.55 14.50 5.68
N LYS A 49 -10.27 14.48 6.06
CA LYS A 49 -9.14 14.22 5.14
C LYS A 49 -9.19 12.79 4.54
N PRO A 50 -9.22 11.71 5.35
CA PRO A 50 -9.51 10.35 4.87
C PRO A 50 -10.72 10.22 3.94
N MET A 51 -11.86 10.81 4.32
CA MET A 51 -13.08 10.74 3.51
C MET A 51 -12.93 11.44 2.16
N GLY A 52 -12.20 12.57 2.14
CA GLY A 52 -11.85 13.26 0.90
C GLY A 52 -10.97 12.42 -0.03
N LEU A 53 -10.06 11.61 0.52
CA LEU A 53 -9.25 10.68 -0.28
C LEU A 53 -10.12 9.57 -0.88
N ILE A 54 -11.00 8.95 -0.09
CA ILE A 54 -11.92 7.92 -0.56
C ILE A 54 -12.79 8.47 -1.71
N LYS A 55 -13.34 9.67 -1.57
CA LYS A 55 -14.14 10.30 -2.63
C LYS A 55 -13.36 10.49 -3.93
N LYS A 56 -12.08 10.90 -3.85
CA LYS A 56 -11.21 11.04 -5.04
C LYS A 56 -10.93 9.70 -5.69
N LEU A 57 -10.69 8.66 -4.90
CA LEU A 57 -10.43 7.30 -5.41
C LEU A 57 -11.68 6.70 -6.07
N ARG A 58 -12.86 6.90 -5.48
CA ARG A 58 -14.15 6.49 -6.09
C ARG A 58 -14.35 7.16 -7.45
N LYS A 59 -14.09 8.47 -7.54
CA LYS A 59 -14.17 9.22 -8.79
C LYS A 59 -13.20 8.67 -9.84
N ALA A 60 -11.92 8.50 -9.49
CA ALA A 60 -10.91 7.97 -10.40
C ALA A 60 -11.24 6.55 -10.90
N LYS A 61 -11.81 5.70 -10.03
CA LYS A 61 -12.23 4.34 -10.39
C LYS A 61 -13.44 4.33 -11.33
N GLN A 62 -14.34 5.31 -11.21
CA GLN A 62 -15.51 5.45 -12.08
C GLN A 62 -15.15 6.02 -13.46
N GLU A 63 -14.17 6.94 -13.52
CA GLU A 63 -13.68 7.54 -14.77
C GLU A 63 -12.74 6.62 -15.56
N ALA A 64 -12.25 5.55 -14.94
CA ALA A 64 -11.37 4.58 -15.58
C ALA A 64 -12.08 3.81 -16.71
N ARG A 65 -11.41 3.66 -17.84
CA ARG A 65 -11.91 2.84 -18.95
C ARG A 65 -11.90 1.36 -18.55
N PRO A 66 -12.80 0.54 -19.12
CA PRO A 66 -12.78 -0.89 -18.90
C PRO A 66 -11.41 -1.48 -19.29
N ASN A 67 -10.83 -2.28 -18.40
CA ASN A 67 -9.50 -2.88 -18.48
C ASN A 67 -8.29 -1.93 -18.33
N GLU A 68 -8.50 -0.63 -18.12
CA GLU A 68 -7.43 0.30 -17.78
C GLU A 68 -7.36 0.54 -16.27
N LYS A 69 -6.14 0.82 -15.78
CA LYS A 69 -5.95 1.17 -14.37
C LYS A 69 -6.47 2.58 -14.11
N PRO A 70 -7.11 2.84 -12.96
CA PRO A 70 -7.53 4.18 -12.59
C PRO A 70 -6.37 5.17 -12.52
N ASP A 71 -6.69 6.44 -12.73
CA ASP A 71 -5.73 7.54 -12.62
C ASP A 71 -5.08 7.62 -11.23
N LEU A 72 -3.82 8.05 -11.22
CA LEU A 72 -3.00 8.17 -10.02
C LEU A 72 -3.55 9.25 -9.08
N VAL A 73 -4.00 8.85 -7.88
CA VAL A 73 -4.37 9.79 -6.82
C VAL A 73 -3.23 9.96 -5.83
N LYS A 74 -2.62 11.15 -5.80
CA LYS A 74 -1.54 11.50 -4.88
C LYS A 74 -2.07 11.83 -3.48
N THR A 75 -1.40 11.31 -2.45
CA THR A 75 -1.75 11.55 -1.04
C THR A 75 -0.53 11.63 -0.12
N HIS A 76 -0.64 12.48 0.90
CA HIS A 76 0.28 12.54 2.03
C HIS A 76 -0.24 11.77 3.26
N LEU A 77 -1.46 11.22 3.18
CA LEU A 77 -2.12 10.51 4.28
C LEU A 77 -1.52 9.12 4.45
N ARG A 78 -0.36 9.04 5.09
CA ARG A 78 0.31 7.77 5.44
C ARG A 78 -0.41 7.01 6.55
N ASP A 79 -1.23 7.70 7.35
CA ASP A 79 -2.00 7.15 8.47
C ASP A 79 -3.34 6.52 8.06
N MET A 80 -3.67 6.53 6.76
CA MET A 80 -4.89 5.93 6.24
C MET A 80 -4.78 4.40 6.19
N ILE A 81 -5.86 3.73 6.60
CA ILE A 81 -6.01 2.27 6.48
C ILE A 81 -6.56 1.95 5.10
N VAL A 82 -6.05 0.90 4.47
CA VAL A 82 -6.61 0.38 3.22
C VAL A 82 -7.97 -0.24 3.49
N VAL A 83 -9.00 0.39 2.94
CA VAL A 83 -10.40 -0.08 2.98
C VAL A 83 -10.69 -0.89 1.71
N PRO A 84 -11.54 -1.94 1.75
CA PRO A 84 -11.84 -2.78 0.59
C PRO A 84 -12.25 -2.02 -0.68
N GLU A 85 -12.97 -0.91 -0.54
CA GLU A 85 -13.34 -0.06 -1.69
C GLU A 85 -12.15 0.44 -2.52
N MET A 86 -10.96 0.56 -1.90
CA MET A 86 -9.74 1.03 -2.55
C MET A 86 -9.05 -0.04 -3.39
N ILE A 87 -9.52 -1.30 -3.35
CA ILE A 87 -8.94 -2.39 -4.14
C ILE A 87 -9.04 -2.05 -5.62
N GLY A 88 -7.90 -2.18 -6.33
CA GLY A 88 -7.75 -1.84 -7.73
C GLY A 88 -7.49 -0.36 -8.02
N SER A 89 -7.47 0.51 -7.00
CA SER A 89 -7.05 1.91 -7.17
C SER A 89 -5.53 2.05 -7.15
N VAL A 90 -5.04 3.09 -7.84
CA VAL A 90 -3.62 3.45 -7.88
C VAL A 90 -3.39 4.68 -7.02
N ILE A 91 -2.61 4.53 -5.94
CA ILE A 91 -2.35 5.58 -4.95
C ILE A 91 -0.88 5.98 -4.98
N GLY A 92 -0.62 7.28 -5.13
CA GLY A 92 0.71 7.85 -4.95
C GLY A 92 0.93 8.20 -3.48
N ILE A 93 1.71 7.42 -2.76
CA ILE A 93 1.97 7.61 -1.32
C ILE A 93 3.26 8.40 -1.14
N TYR A 94 3.16 9.58 -0.53
CA TYR A 94 4.34 10.43 -0.30
C TYR A 94 5.34 9.77 0.66
N SER A 95 6.59 9.62 0.20
CA SER A 95 7.70 9.05 1.00
C SER A 95 8.42 10.08 1.87
N GLY A 96 8.24 11.38 1.58
CA GLY A 96 9.06 12.46 2.14
C GLY A 96 9.86 13.21 1.07
N LYS A 97 10.08 12.57 -0.09
CA LYS A 97 10.76 13.14 -1.26
C LYS A 97 9.93 12.99 -2.54
N GLU A 98 9.34 11.83 -2.75
CA GLU A 98 8.60 11.50 -3.97
C GLU A 98 7.28 10.79 -3.66
N PHE A 99 6.41 10.68 -4.66
CA PHE A 99 5.16 9.92 -4.56
C PHE A 99 5.39 8.53 -5.12
N ASN A 100 5.48 7.55 -4.23
CA ASN A 100 5.60 6.14 -4.62
C ASN A 100 4.25 5.64 -5.12
N GLN A 101 4.19 5.20 -6.36
CA GLN A 101 2.99 4.65 -6.97
C GLN A 101 2.75 3.22 -6.47
N VAL A 102 1.63 3.02 -5.78
CA VAL A 102 1.21 1.73 -5.24
C VAL A 102 -0.17 1.39 -5.79
N GLU A 103 -0.27 0.24 -6.45
CA GLU A 103 -1.54 -0.38 -6.83
C GLU A 103 -2.06 -1.22 -5.66
N ILE A 104 -3.27 -0.93 -5.20
CA ILE A 104 -3.85 -1.57 -4.03
C ILE A 104 -4.38 -2.96 -4.40
N LYS A 105 -3.76 -3.98 -3.82
CA LYS A 105 -4.15 -5.38 -3.94
C LYS A 105 -5.07 -5.81 -2.79
N PRO A 106 -5.90 -6.85 -2.96
CA PRO A 106 -6.72 -7.39 -1.87
C PRO A 106 -5.93 -7.76 -0.61
N GLU A 107 -4.70 -8.26 -0.77
CA GLU A 107 -3.80 -8.62 0.33
C GLU A 107 -3.40 -7.44 1.23
N MET A 108 -3.58 -6.21 0.76
CA MET A 108 -3.22 -4.99 1.47
C MET A 108 -4.34 -4.48 2.40
N VAL A 109 -5.53 -5.09 2.37
CA VAL A 109 -6.66 -4.66 3.19
C VAL A 109 -6.32 -4.76 4.69
N GLY A 110 -6.68 -3.72 5.44
CA GLY A 110 -6.42 -3.64 6.87
C GLY A 110 -5.03 -3.12 7.25
N HIS A 111 -4.09 -3.01 6.30
CA HIS A 111 -2.79 -2.38 6.50
C HIS A 111 -2.85 -0.86 6.35
N TYR A 112 -1.85 -0.16 6.90
CA TYR A 112 -1.70 1.28 6.72
C TYR A 112 -0.96 1.62 5.42
N LEU A 113 -1.33 2.71 4.75
CA LEU A 113 -0.62 3.19 3.56
C LEU A 113 0.88 3.44 3.81
N ALA A 114 1.24 3.84 5.04
CA ALA A 114 2.64 4.00 5.45
C ALA A 114 3.49 2.74 5.24
N GLU A 115 2.91 1.55 5.35
CA GLU A 115 3.62 0.27 5.27
C GLU A 115 4.11 -0.01 3.83
N PHE A 116 3.46 0.58 2.84
CA PHE A 116 3.77 0.36 1.42
C PHE A 116 4.73 1.40 0.82
N SER A 117 5.16 2.40 1.60
CA SER A 117 6.06 3.45 1.12
C SER A 117 7.15 3.72 2.15
N ILE A 118 8.34 3.17 1.92
CA ILE A 118 9.50 3.36 2.81
C ILE A 118 9.90 4.84 2.79
N SER A 119 10.12 5.43 3.97
CA SER A 119 10.46 6.85 4.13
C SER A 119 11.95 7.15 4.02
N TYR A 120 12.78 6.12 3.85
CA TYR A 120 14.23 6.22 3.77
C TYR A 120 14.74 5.31 2.66
N LYS A 121 15.97 5.54 2.21
CA LYS A 121 16.67 4.64 1.30
C LYS A 121 17.42 3.60 2.13
N PRO A 122 17.12 2.30 2.01
CA PRO A 122 17.85 1.26 2.73
C PRO A 122 19.35 1.35 2.43
N VAL A 123 20.16 1.42 3.48
CA VAL A 123 21.62 1.44 3.36
C VAL A 123 22.08 -0.01 3.21
N LYS A 124 22.77 -0.31 2.11
CA LYS A 124 23.48 -1.58 1.95
C LYS A 124 24.95 -1.31 2.21
N HIS A 125 25.56 -2.05 3.13
CA HIS A 125 27.00 -2.00 3.32
C HIS A 125 27.66 -2.60 2.09
N GLY A 126 28.30 -1.73 1.30
CA GLY A 126 29.18 -2.13 0.21
C GLY A 126 30.63 -1.94 0.62
N ARG A 127 31.54 -2.11 -0.35
CA ARG A 127 32.88 -1.55 -0.20
C ARG A 127 32.75 -0.03 -0.01
N PRO A 128 33.52 0.59 0.91
CA PRO A 128 33.59 2.04 0.99
C PRO A 128 33.84 2.60 -0.40
N GLY A 129 32.98 3.52 -0.87
CA GLY A 129 33.31 4.30 -2.06
C GLY A 129 34.63 5.03 -1.81
N ILE A 130 35.46 5.19 -2.84
CA ILE A 130 36.70 5.94 -2.71
C ILE A 130 36.33 7.37 -2.28
N GLY A 131 36.82 7.80 -1.12
CA GLY A 131 36.47 9.10 -0.50
C GLY A 131 35.28 9.09 0.47
N ALA A 132 34.59 7.96 0.67
CA ALA A 132 33.42 7.88 1.57
C ALA A 132 33.78 7.69 3.06
N THR A 133 34.98 7.20 3.36
CA THR A 133 35.49 7.03 4.73
C THR A 133 36.75 7.86 4.93
N HIS A 134 36.99 8.35 6.16
CA HIS A 134 38.16 9.19 6.47
C HIS A 134 39.50 8.52 6.11
N SER A 135 39.58 7.19 6.26
CA SER A 135 40.74 6.37 5.87
C SER A 135 40.91 6.20 4.36
N SER A 136 39.83 6.27 3.57
CA SER A 136 39.87 6.15 2.10
C SER A 136 40.24 7.44 1.36
N ARG A 137 40.37 8.59 2.06
CA ARG A 137 40.74 9.88 1.46
C ARG A 137 42.17 9.93 0.93
N PHE A 138 43.06 9.09 1.49
CA PHE A 138 44.49 9.08 1.17
C PHE A 138 44.90 7.94 0.23
N ILE A 139 43.95 7.16 -0.30
CA ILE A 139 44.26 6.12 -1.28
C ILE A 139 44.45 6.82 -2.64
N PRO A 140 45.67 6.83 -3.21
CA PRO A 140 45.90 7.46 -4.50
C PRO A 140 45.14 6.71 -5.60
N LEU A 141 44.34 7.46 -6.37
CA LEU A 141 43.68 6.96 -7.58
C LEU A 141 44.74 6.86 -8.68
N LYS A 142 44.79 5.72 -9.37
CA LYS A 142 45.60 5.53 -10.58
C LYS A 142 44.77 5.90 -11.81
#